data_AF-A0A7C8ZWC5-F1
#
_entry.id   AF-A0A7C8ZWC5-F1
#
_cell.length_a   1.000
_cell.length_b   1.000
_cell.length_c   1.000
_cell.angle_alpha   90.00
_cell.angle_beta   90.00
_cell.angle_gamma   90.00
#
_symmetry.space_group_name_H-M   'P 1'
#
loop_
_entity.id
_entity.type
_entity.pdbx_description
1 polymer ?
#
loop_
_entity_poly.entity_id
_entity_poly.type
_entity_poly.pdbx_seq_one_letter_code
_entity_poly.pdbx_strand_id
1 'polypeptide(L)'
;LHISFCPNLKSMPCCAKVGNLTLVNVNENLSVVTMASGTEISVASSSTSSGSSSKLESLQISNVEALISLPQKSLSHLATLEICDHQLVSVSRLEELFKNLNSLSCLQFIGCSNLRSINGGLEHLTALEKLVLCSSKALDLSPSQDVEDSMPWGALTNLQHLHFVWLPKLVDLPNGLQQLTNLRTLHIWNGNLEALPEWIDCFSSLVDMKLQCCDKLTSLPEGFRKLTKLNELRIISCRGLTKRCRGPAGEDWLKIQHIPLVIVKEKELD
;
A
#
# COMPACT_ATOMS: atom_id res chain seq x y z
N LEU A 1 6.84 0.94 -20.41
CA LEU A 1 5.99 1.65 -21.39
C LEU A 1 5.23 2.71 -20.62
N HIS A 2 5.33 3.97 -21.01
CA HIS A 2 4.61 5.07 -20.38
C HIS A 2 3.60 5.63 -21.37
N ILE A 3 2.32 5.58 -21.02
CA ILE A 3 1.22 6.08 -21.84
C ILE A 3 0.54 7.17 -21.02
N SER A 4 0.54 8.40 -21.55
CA SER A 4 -0.01 9.55 -20.87
C SER A 4 -0.85 10.41 -21.82
N PHE A 5 -1.95 10.99 -21.32
CA PHE A 5 -2.79 11.95 -22.05
C PHE A 5 -3.29 11.41 -23.40
N CYS A 6 -3.71 10.15 -23.42
CA CYS A 6 -4.23 9.48 -24.61
C CYS A 6 -5.75 9.24 -24.50
N PRO A 7 -6.59 10.30 -24.63
CA PRO A 7 -8.04 10.19 -24.45
C PRO A 7 -8.74 9.39 -25.56
N ASN A 8 -8.06 9.13 -26.67
CA ASN A 8 -8.57 8.33 -27.78
C ASN A 8 -8.00 6.91 -27.81
N LEU A 9 -7.24 6.48 -26.79
CA LEU A 9 -6.70 5.12 -26.76
C LEU A 9 -7.86 4.13 -26.57
N LYS A 10 -8.17 3.38 -27.63
CA LYS A 10 -9.27 2.41 -27.67
C LYS A 10 -8.83 0.99 -27.33
N SER A 11 -7.54 0.69 -27.47
CA SER A 11 -6.98 -0.63 -27.20
C SER A 11 -5.58 -0.52 -26.61
N MET A 12 -5.23 -1.48 -25.76
CA MET A 12 -3.88 -1.60 -25.22
C MET A 12 -2.92 -2.07 -26.32
N PRO A 13 -1.75 -1.44 -26.50
CA PRO A 13 -0.69 -2.01 -27.33
C PRO A 13 -0.27 -3.36 -26.73
N CYS A 14 0.02 -4.34 -27.58
CA CYS A 14 0.41 -5.68 -27.16
C CYS A 14 1.70 -5.62 -26.32
N CYS A 15 1.55 -5.75 -25.00
CA CYS A 15 2.62 -5.54 -24.01
C CYS A 15 3.41 -6.83 -23.70
N ALA A 16 3.50 -7.78 -24.63
CA ALA A 16 4.11 -9.10 -24.39
C ALA A 16 5.56 -9.06 -23.87
N LYS A 17 6.28 -7.94 -24.04
CA LYS A 17 7.66 -7.74 -23.54
C LYS A 17 7.79 -6.63 -22.48
N VAL A 18 6.70 -6.02 -22.05
CA VAL A 18 6.74 -4.85 -21.15
C VAL A 18 6.67 -5.32 -19.70
N GLY A 19 7.77 -5.11 -18.94
CA GLY A 19 7.81 -5.39 -17.50
C GLY A 19 7.10 -4.32 -16.66
N ASN A 20 7.26 -3.04 -17.02
CA ASN A 20 6.68 -1.90 -16.30
C ASN A 20 5.76 -1.08 -17.22
N LEU A 21 4.53 -0.84 -16.79
CA LEU A 21 3.53 -0.07 -17.51
C LEU A 21 3.00 1.07 -16.64
N THR A 22 2.99 2.28 -17.19
CA THR A 22 2.39 3.45 -16.55
C THR A 22 1.28 4.00 -17.43
N LEU A 23 0.08 4.13 -16.88
CA LEU A 23 -1.12 4.64 -17.56
C LEU A 23 -1.62 5.89 -16.83
N VAL A 24 -1.43 7.05 -17.45
CA VAL A 24 -1.83 8.36 -16.89
C VAL A 24 -2.86 9.03 -17.80
N ASN A 25 -4.01 9.42 -17.24
CA ASN A 25 -5.09 10.12 -17.97
C ASN A 25 -5.47 9.43 -19.29
N VAL A 26 -5.69 8.12 -19.24
CA VAL A 26 -6.11 7.31 -20.38
C VAL A 26 -7.64 7.20 -20.39
N ASN A 27 -8.22 7.04 -21.59
CA ASN A 27 -9.68 6.98 -21.81
C ASN A 27 -10.40 5.98 -20.90
N GLU A 28 -11.56 6.37 -20.38
CA GLU A 28 -12.50 5.53 -19.62
C GLU A 28 -13.05 4.37 -20.46
N ASN A 29 -13.12 4.55 -21.78
CA ASN A 29 -13.60 3.55 -22.74
C ASN A 29 -12.44 2.73 -23.35
N LEU A 30 -11.41 2.39 -22.58
CA LEU A 30 -10.40 1.44 -23.04
C LEU A 30 -11.11 0.10 -23.28
N SER A 31 -11.63 -0.14 -24.47
CA SER A 31 -12.20 -1.43 -24.79
C SER A 31 -11.06 -2.45 -24.69
N VAL A 32 -11.31 -3.54 -23.97
CA VAL A 32 -10.68 -4.82 -24.27
C VAL A 32 -11.11 -5.13 -25.70
N VAL A 33 -10.48 -4.50 -26.71
CA VAL A 33 -10.24 -5.23 -27.95
C VAL A 33 -9.33 -6.32 -27.47
N THR A 34 -9.98 -7.43 -27.12
CA THR A 34 -9.38 -8.71 -26.89
C THR A 34 -8.32 -8.83 -27.97
N MET A 35 -7.23 -9.49 -27.62
CA MET A 35 -6.38 -10.13 -28.59
C MET A 35 -7.23 -11.17 -29.33
N ALA A 36 -8.20 -10.73 -30.13
CA ALA A 36 -8.69 -11.48 -31.26
C ALA A 36 -7.44 -11.55 -32.12
N SER A 37 -6.79 -12.72 -32.03
CA SER A 37 -6.17 -13.34 -33.18
C SER A 37 -6.82 -12.77 -34.44
N GLY A 38 -6.00 -12.12 -35.27
CA GLY A 38 -6.46 -11.55 -36.52
C GLY A 38 -7.42 -12.52 -37.18
N THR A 39 -8.56 -11.98 -37.62
CA THR A 39 -9.44 -12.54 -38.67
C THR A 39 -8.96 -13.91 -39.16
N GLU A 40 -9.59 -14.99 -38.69
CA GLU A 40 -9.51 -16.29 -39.34
C GLU A 40 -10.06 -16.12 -40.76
N ILE A 41 -9.16 -15.81 -41.69
CA ILE A 41 -9.31 -16.28 -43.07
C ILE A 41 -8.95 -17.76 -43.01
N SER A 42 -9.97 -18.57 -43.19
CA SER A 42 -9.94 -20.02 -43.27
C SER A 42 -8.80 -20.53 -44.17
N VAL A 43 -7.75 -21.10 -43.59
CA VAL A 43 -6.97 -22.18 -44.22
C VAL A 43 -6.45 -23.10 -43.14
N ALA A 44 -6.63 -24.40 -43.37
CA ALA A 44 -6.48 -25.48 -42.40
C ALA A 44 -5.05 -25.68 -41.83
N SER A 45 -5.04 -26.28 -40.63
CA SER A 45 -4.01 -27.15 -40.03
C SER A 45 -2.63 -26.55 -39.71
N SER A 46 -2.35 -26.29 -38.42
CA SER A 46 -1.46 -27.12 -37.57
C SER A 46 -0.93 -26.34 -36.34
N SER A 47 -1.07 -26.97 -35.17
CA SER A 47 -0.24 -26.86 -33.96
C SER A 47 0.04 -25.49 -33.28
N THR A 48 -0.60 -25.35 -32.12
CA THR A 48 -0.01 -24.99 -30.80
C THR A 48 0.47 -23.56 -30.50
N SER A 49 -0.22 -22.98 -29.49
CA SER A 49 0.22 -21.98 -28.50
C SER A 49 0.41 -20.52 -28.93
N SER A 50 -0.70 -19.78 -29.07
CA SER A 50 -0.71 -18.33 -28.86
C SER A 50 -0.80 -18.00 -27.35
N GLY A 51 0.17 -18.53 -26.59
CA GLY A 51 0.38 -18.15 -25.20
C GLY A 51 1.07 -16.79 -25.13
N SER A 52 0.33 -15.71 -25.35
CA SER A 52 0.80 -14.36 -25.01
C SER A 52 0.77 -14.20 -23.49
N SER A 53 1.69 -14.85 -22.79
CA SER A 53 1.94 -14.59 -21.36
C SER A 53 2.51 -13.18 -21.23
N SER A 54 1.71 -12.26 -20.71
CA SER A 54 2.18 -10.93 -20.36
C SER A 54 3.26 -11.05 -19.28
N LYS A 55 4.43 -10.47 -19.52
CA LYS A 55 5.51 -10.31 -18.53
C LYS A 55 5.32 -9.06 -17.65
N LEU A 56 4.07 -8.62 -17.47
CA LEU A 56 3.82 -7.38 -16.77
C LEU A 56 4.01 -7.60 -15.27
N GLU A 57 5.08 -7.04 -14.73
CA GLU A 57 5.47 -7.17 -13.32
C GLU A 57 5.03 -5.95 -12.51
N SER A 58 5.00 -4.76 -13.12
CA SER A 58 4.64 -3.50 -12.46
C SER A 58 3.66 -2.67 -13.29
N LEU A 59 2.60 -2.20 -12.63
CA LEU A 59 1.55 -1.37 -13.22
C LEU A 59 1.30 -0.15 -12.34
N GLN A 60 1.40 1.03 -12.93
CA GLN A 60 0.99 2.29 -12.34
C GLN A 60 -0.20 2.84 -13.12
N ILE A 61 -1.25 3.26 -12.42
CA ILE A 61 -2.48 3.74 -13.04
C ILE A 61 -3.06 4.96 -12.32
N SER A 62 -3.49 5.97 -13.06
CA SER A 62 -4.13 7.18 -12.50
C SER A 62 -5.65 7.21 -12.67
N ASN A 63 -6.24 6.16 -13.27
CA ASN A 63 -7.68 6.04 -13.51
C ASN A 63 -8.12 4.58 -13.35
N VAL A 64 -8.89 4.29 -12.31
CA VAL A 64 -9.37 2.95 -11.98
C VAL A 64 -10.32 2.36 -13.03
N GLU A 65 -11.06 3.18 -13.79
CA GLU A 65 -11.89 2.65 -14.89
C GLU A 65 -11.01 1.98 -15.97
N ALA A 66 -9.87 2.60 -16.28
CA ALA A 66 -8.90 2.00 -17.18
C ALA A 66 -8.33 0.70 -16.58
N LEU A 67 -8.16 0.60 -15.25
CA LEU A 67 -7.69 -0.63 -14.59
C LEU A 67 -8.68 -1.78 -14.75
N ILE A 68 -9.96 -1.52 -14.49
CA ILE A 68 -11.05 -2.50 -14.61
C ILE A 68 -11.20 -2.98 -16.06
N SER A 69 -10.94 -2.08 -17.01
CA SER A 69 -10.99 -2.39 -18.43
C SER A 69 -9.79 -3.20 -18.95
N LEU A 70 -8.76 -3.47 -18.15
CA LEU A 70 -7.65 -4.31 -18.59
C LEU A 70 -8.04 -5.80 -18.57
N PRO A 71 -7.52 -6.61 -19.51
CA PRO A 71 -7.79 -8.05 -19.50
C PRO A 71 -7.17 -8.69 -18.25
N GLN A 72 -8.01 -9.12 -17.30
CA GLN A 72 -7.60 -9.64 -15.99
C GLN A 72 -6.57 -10.78 -16.07
N LYS A 73 -6.71 -11.67 -17.07
CA LYS A 73 -5.75 -12.76 -17.33
C LYS A 73 -4.32 -12.28 -17.58
N SER A 74 -4.15 -11.04 -18.04
CA SER A 74 -2.81 -10.46 -18.27
C SER A 74 -2.16 -9.91 -16.99
N LEU A 75 -2.93 -9.75 -15.91
CA LEU A 75 -2.48 -9.17 -14.65
C LEU A 75 -2.16 -10.23 -13.59
N SER A 76 -2.33 -11.53 -13.87
CA SER A 76 -2.13 -12.60 -12.88
C SER A 76 -0.68 -12.71 -12.38
N HIS A 77 0.29 -12.25 -13.16
CA HIS A 77 1.72 -12.21 -12.82
C HIS A 77 2.18 -10.86 -12.26
N LEU A 78 1.26 -9.90 -12.08
CA LEU A 78 1.58 -8.57 -11.61
C LEU A 78 2.11 -8.64 -10.18
N ALA A 79 3.34 -8.17 -9.97
CA ALA A 79 3.99 -8.14 -8.66
C ALA A 79 3.76 -6.81 -7.94
N THR A 80 3.64 -5.70 -8.68
CA THR A 80 3.45 -4.35 -8.14
C THR A 80 2.32 -3.60 -8.82
N LEU A 81 1.41 -3.03 -8.03
CA LEU A 81 0.32 -2.17 -8.48
C LEU A 81 0.36 -0.85 -7.72
N GLU A 82 0.39 0.26 -8.46
CA GLU A 82 0.32 1.61 -7.92
C GLU A 82 -0.90 2.32 -8.49
N ILE A 83 -1.78 2.80 -7.61
CA ILE A 83 -3.02 3.50 -7.96
C ILE A 83 -2.88 4.96 -7.52
N CYS A 84 -3.01 5.87 -8.48
CA CYS A 84 -2.90 7.32 -8.33
C CYS A 84 -4.19 8.04 -8.78
N ASP A 85 -5.34 7.45 -8.46
CA ASP A 85 -6.65 7.95 -8.91
C ASP A 85 -7.29 8.86 -7.86
N HIS A 86 -7.42 10.14 -8.22
CA HIS A 86 -8.00 11.17 -7.35
C HIS A 86 -9.52 11.02 -7.18
N GLN A 87 -10.21 10.35 -8.11
CA GLN A 87 -11.66 10.12 -8.11
C GLN A 87 -12.03 8.80 -7.43
N LEU A 88 -11.07 7.91 -7.16
CA LEU A 88 -11.33 6.67 -6.46
C LEU A 88 -11.90 6.95 -5.07
N VAL A 89 -13.11 6.46 -4.80
CA VAL A 89 -13.81 6.61 -3.50
C VAL A 89 -13.65 5.37 -2.63
N SER A 90 -13.69 4.18 -3.22
CA SER A 90 -13.56 2.89 -2.53
C SER A 90 -12.97 1.84 -3.47
N VAL A 91 -12.25 0.88 -2.91
CA VAL A 91 -11.67 -0.26 -3.64
C VAL A 91 -12.63 -1.42 -3.85
N SER A 92 -13.85 -1.37 -3.31
CA SER A 92 -14.85 -2.44 -3.48
C SER A 92 -15.15 -2.77 -4.94
N ARG A 93 -15.07 -1.77 -5.83
CA ARG A 93 -15.22 -1.97 -7.28
C ARG A 93 -14.07 -2.76 -7.92
N LEU A 94 -12.94 -2.89 -7.23
CA LEU A 94 -11.76 -3.64 -7.64
C LEU A 94 -11.75 -5.07 -7.09
N GLU A 95 -12.74 -5.48 -6.30
CA GLU A 95 -12.77 -6.80 -5.65
C GLU A 95 -12.55 -7.95 -6.65
N GLU A 96 -13.32 -7.98 -7.74
CA GLU A 96 -13.18 -8.97 -8.81
C GLU A 96 -11.82 -8.95 -9.49
N LEU A 97 -11.18 -7.77 -9.57
CA LEU A 97 -9.83 -7.66 -10.11
C LEU A 97 -8.80 -8.21 -9.12
N PHE A 98 -8.92 -7.88 -7.83
CA PHE A 98 -8.02 -8.37 -6.78
C PHE A 98 -8.09 -9.89 -6.61
N LYS A 99 -9.25 -10.53 -6.83
CA LYS A 99 -9.38 -12.00 -6.89
C LYS A 99 -8.45 -12.67 -7.92
N ASN A 100 -8.04 -11.92 -8.95
CA ASN A 100 -7.17 -12.43 -10.02
C ASN A 100 -5.68 -12.08 -9.81
N LEU A 101 -5.36 -11.19 -8.86
CA LEU A 101 -3.99 -10.68 -8.62
C LEU A 101 -3.24 -11.52 -7.59
N ASN A 102 -3.16 -12.84 -7.81
CA ASN A 102 -2.60 -13.79 -6.85
C ASN A 102 -1.09 -13.62 -6.60
N SER A 103 -0.36 -12.97 -7.51
CA SER A 103 1.09 -12.74 -7.39
C SER A 103 1.44 -11.35 -6.85
N LEU A 104 0.44 -10.53 -6.48
CA LEU A 104 0.67 -9.15 -6.13
C LEU A 104 1.33 -9.03 -4.75
N SER A 105 2.61 -8.69 -4.77
CA SER A 105 3.43 -8.50 -3.58
C SER A 105 3.43 -7.05 -3.06
N CYS A 106 3.18 -6.06 -3.91
CA CYS A 106 3.24 -4.65 -3.55
C CYS A 106 2.03 -3.88 -4.09
N LEU A 107 1.29 -3.23 -3.19
CA LEU A 107 0.15 -2.38 -3.51
C LEU A 107 0.38 -0.97 -2.93
N GLN A 108 0.20 0.04 -3.76
CA GLN A 108 0.40 1.43 -3.36
C GLN A 108 -0.79 2.28 -3.79
N PHE A 109 -1.32 3.08 -2.86
CA PHE A 109 -2.28 4.14 -3.14
C PHE A 109 -1.58 5.48 -2.92
N ILE A 110 -1.44 6.29 -3.97
CA ILE A 110 -0.68 7.54 -3.93
C ILE A 110 -1.55 8.69 -4.44
N GLY A 111 -1.86 9.65 -3.59
CA GLY A 111 -2.63 10.84 -3.98
C GLY A 111 -4.12 10.57 -4.24
N CYS A 112 -4.66 9.43 -3.78
CA CYS A 112 -6.08 9.10 -3.89
C CYS A 112 -6.92 9.97 -2.93
N SER A 113 -7.13 11.23 -3.30
CA SER A 113 -7.67 12.26 -2.41
C SER A 113 -9.10 11.98 -1.91
N ASN A 114 -9.94 11.37 -2.76
CA ASN A 114 -11.33 11.03 -2.44
C ASN A 114 -11.51 9.64 -1.84
N LEU A 115 -10.44 8.84 -1.73
CA LEU A 115 -10.51 7.47 -1.22
C LEU A 115 -10.92 7.49 0.24
N ARG A 116 -12.07 6.90 0.56
CA ARG A 116 -12.66 6.87 1.91
C ARG A 116 -12.38 5.58 2.64
N SER A 117 -12.40 4.46 1.91
CA SER A 117 -12.19 3.12 2.44
C SER A 117 -11.38 2.28 1.45
N ILE A 118 -10.56 1.37 1.98
CA ILE A 118 -9.85 0.35 1.21
C ILE A 118 -10.34 -1.07 1.57
N ASN A 119 -11.55 -1.18 2.14
CA ASN A 119 -12.22 -2.45 2.41
C ASN A 119 -12.86 -3.04 1.16
N GLY A 120 -13.14 -4.35 1.19
CA GLY A 120 -13.92 -5.05 0.16
C GLY A 120 -13.08 -5.51 -1.02
N GLY A 121 -11.99 -6.24 -0.76
CA GLY A 121 -11.23 -6.92 -1.81
C GLY A 121 -9.76 -7.16 -1.48
N LEU A 122 -9.21 -6.46 -0.48
CA LEU A 122 -7.83 -6.68 -0.04
C LEU A 122 -7.64 -8.07 0.60
N GLU A 123 -8.71 -8.67 1.13
CA GLU A 123 -8.72 -10.03 1.68
C GLU A 123 -8.30 -11.10 0.66
N HIS A 124 -8.41 -10.83 -0.64
CA HIS A 124 -7.97 -11.73 -1.70
C HIS A 124 -6.47 -11.64 -1.99
N LEU A 125 -5.81 -10.55 -1.60
CA LEU A 125 -4.40 -10.29 -1.87
C LEU A 125 -3.50 -10.98 -0.83
N THR A 126 -3.61 -12.30 -0.76
CA THR A 126 -2.92 -13.12 0.24
C THR A 126 -1.39 -13.13 0.08
N ALA A 127 -0.87 -12.85 -1.11
CA ALA A 127 0.57 -12.73 -1.38
C ALA A 127 1.14 -11.33 -1.09
N LEU A 128 0.33 -10.39 -0.59
CA LEU A 128 0.75 -9.00 -0.41
C LEU A 128 1.78 -8.88 0.73
N GLU A 129 2.97 -8.40 0.38
CA GLU A 129 4.09 -8.18 1.30
C GLU A 129 4.25 -6.70 1.66
N LYS A 130 3.84 -5.79 0.78
CA LYS A 130 3.99 -4.34 0.94
C LYS A 130 2.72 -3.58 0.63
N LEU A 131 2.30 -2.73 1.57
CA LEU A 131 1.19 -1.80 1.42
C LEU A 131 1.64 -0.37 1.73
N VAL A 132 1.41 0.53 0.78
CA VAL A 132 1.68 1.97 0.95
C VAL A 132 0.41 2.77 0.76
N LEU A 133 0.08 3.60 1.76
CA LEU A 133 -1.03 4.53 1.72
C LEU A 133 -0.47 5.95 1.84
N CYS A 134 -0.53 6.71 0.76
CA CYS A 134 0.12 8.02 0.66
C CYS A 134 -0.87 9.09 0.18
N SER A 135 -0.95 10.19 0.93
CA SER A 135 -1.68 11.41 0.53
C SER A 135 -3.18 11.20 0.25
N SER A 136 -3.84 10.36 1.05
CA SER A 136 -5.29 10.13 0.96
C SER A 136 -6.03 10.97 2.00
N LYS A 137 -6.63 12.09 1.58
CA LYS A 137 -7.27 13.06 2.48
C LYS A 137 -8.53 12.53 3.16
N ALA A 138 -9.34 11.77 2.41
CA ALA A 138 -10.63 11.27 2.89
C ALA A 138 -10.54 9.90 3.57
N LEU A 139 -9.39 9.23 3.49
CA LEU A 139 -9.23 7.83 3.89
C LEU A 139 -9.34 7.71 5.39
N ASP A 140 -10.34 6.97 5.82
CA ASP A 140 -10.60 6.68 7.21
C ASP A 140 -10.20 5.24 7.49
N LEU A 141 -9.20 5.07 8.34
CA LEU A 141 -8.78 3.76 8.83
C LEU A 141 -9.17 3.57 10.29
N SER A 142 -9.99 4.48 10.84
CA SER A 142 -10.49 4.31 12.19
C SER A 142 -11.40 3.07 12.27
N PRO A 143 -11.55 2.48 13.46
CA PRO A 143 -12.44 1.33 13.63
C PRO A 143 -13.87 1.74 13.25
N SER A 144 -14.44 1.10 12.23
CA SER A 144 -15.87 1.21 11.95
C SER A 144 -16.66 0.58 13.10
N GLN A 145 -17.81 1.15 13.46
CA GLN A 145 -18.76 0.49 14.35
C GLN A 145 -19.39 -0.74 13.67
N ASP A 146 -19.41 -0.73 12.34
CA ASP A 146 -19.90 -1.81 11.52
C ASP A 146 -18.78 -2.82 11.24
N VAL A 147 -18.87 -4.01 11.86
CA VAL A 147 -17.87 -5.08 11.76
C VAL A 147 -17.69 -5.57 10.31
N GLU A 148 -18.74 -5.48 9.49
CA GLU A 148 -18.71 -5.85 8.07
C GLU A 148 -17.89 -4.87 7.21
N ASP A 149 -17.71 -3.62 7.67
CA ASP A 149 -16.90 -2.59 7.01
C ASP A 149 -15.58 -2.37 7.76
N SER A 150 -15.14 -3.36 8.52
CA SER A 150 -13.84 -3.32 9.20
C SER A 150 -12.74 -3.83 8.27
N MET A 151 -11.57 -3.21 8.34
CA MET A 151 -10.40 -3.59 7.53
C MET A 151 -10.01 -5.06 7.75
N PRO A 152 -9.80 -5.86 6.68
CA PRO A 152 -9.42 -7.26 6.77
C PRO A 152 -7.92 -7.43 7.04
N TRP A 153 -7.36 -6.71 8.03
CA TRP A 153 -5.93 -6.80 8.38
C TRP A 153 -5.49 -8.24 8.63
N GLY A 154 -6.34 -9.05 9.26
CA GLY A 154 -6.07 -10.46 9.53
C GLY A 154 -5.92 -11.35 8.29
N ALA A 155 -6.42 -10.92 7.13
CA ALA A 155 -6.23 -11.65 5.87
C ALA A 155 -4.83 -11.39 5.28
N LEU A 156 -4.23 -10.23 5.57
CA LEU A 156 -2.92 -9.79 5.06
C LEU A 156 -1.75 -10.40 5.85
N THR A 157 -1.78 -11.71 6.08
CA THR A 157 -0.82 -12.43 6.94
C THR A 157 0.62 -12.38 6.45
N ASN A 158 0.86 -12.17 5.15
CA ASN A 158 2.19 -12.07 4.54
C ASN A 158 2.74 -10.63 4.53
N LEU A 159 2.00 -9.64 5.04
CA LEU A 159 2.43 -8.26 5.00
C LEU A 159 3.67 -8.03 5.88
N GLN A 160 4.74 -7.56 5.25
CA GLN A 160 6.04 -7.29 5.88
C GLN A 160 6.34 -5.80 5.94
N HIS A 161 5.80 -4.99 5.03
CA HIS A 161 6.09 -3.56 4.93
C HIS A 161 4.80 -2.75 4.87
N LEU A 162 4.60 -1.86 5.84
CA LEU A 162 3.42 -1.01 5.92
C LEU A 162 3.80 0.45 6.09
N HIS A 163 3.33 1.29 5.17
CA HIS A 163 3.68 2.70 5.11
C HIS A 163 2.42 3.55 5.14
N PHE A 164 2.31 4.42 6.14
CA PHE A 164 1.28 5.45 6.25
C PHE A 164 1.92 6.82 6.04
N VAL A 165 1.58 7.51 4.95
CA VAL A 165 2.18 8.80 4.57
C VAL A 165 1.08 9.82 4.34
N TRP A 166 1.11 10.91 5.10
CA TRP A 166 0.18 12.04 5.00
C TRP A 166 -1.29 11.59 4.94
N LEU A 167 -1.75 10.96 6.02
CA LEU A 167 -3.13 10.51 6.19
C LEU A 167 -3.82 11.37 7.25
N PRO A 168 -4.51 12.47 6.88
CA PRO A 168 -4.99 13.45 7.83
C PRO A 168 -5.96 12.90 8.88
N LYS A 169 -6.68 11.81 8.58
CA LYS A 169 -7.62 11.16 9.49
C LYS A 169 -7.01 10.06 10.36
N LEU A 170 -5.75 9.67 10.12
CA LEU A 170 -5.08 8.64 10.92
C LEU A 170 -4.61 9.25 12.25
N VAL A 171 -5.54 9.35 13.19
CA VAL A 171 -5.32 9.85 14.56
C VAL A 171 -4.75 8.75 15.46
N ASP A 172 -5.17 7.51 15.25
CA ASP A 172 -4.65 6.31 15.91
C ASP A 172 -4.39 5.22 14.86
N LEU A 173 -3.61 4.19 15.23
CA LEU A 173 -3.46 3.02 14.36
C LEU A 173 -4.75 2.19 14.33
N PRO A 174 -5.20 1.71 13.14
CA PRO A 174 -6.41 0.90 13.00
C PRO A 174 -6.44 -0.32 13.93
N ASN A 175 -7.63 -0.63 14.46
CA ASN A 175 -7.87 -1.93 15.10
C ASN A 175 -7.64 -3.07 14.11
N GLY A 176 -7.17 -4.21 14.60
CA GLY A 176 -6.86 -5.38 13.77
C GLY A 176 -5.45 -5.39 13.20
N LEU A 177 -4.76 -4.24 13.11
CA LEU A 177 -3.33 -4.21 12.74
C LEU A 177 -2.46 -5.09 13.63
N GLN A 178 -2.83 -5.26 14.91
CA GLN A 178 -2.16 -6.17 15.85
C GLN A 178 -2.05 -7.63 15.36
N GLN A 179 -2.86 -8.03 14.37
CA GLN A 179 -2.81 -9.35 13.75
C GLN A 179 -1.64 -9.52 12.77
N LEU A 180 -1.01 -8.43 12.31
CA LEU A 180 0.12 -8.44 11.37
C LEU A 180 1.45 -8.79 12.07
N THR A 181 1.53 -10.00 12.60
CA THR A 181 2.68 -10.48 13.39
C THR A 181 3.96 -10.68 12.57
N ASN A 182 3.85 -10.75 11.24
CA ASN A 182 4.97 -10.85 10.28
C ASN A 182 5.53 -9.50 9.83
N LEU A 183 4.96 -8.38 10.30
CA LEU A 183 5.39 -7.05 9.89
C LEU A 183 6.85 -6.80 10.32
N ARG A 184 7.71 -6.46 9.35
CA ARG A 184 9.13 -6.16 9.52
C ARG A 184 9.42 -4.68 9.51
N THR A 185 8.64 -3.92 8.75
CA THR A 185 8.83 -2.48 8.57
C THR A 185 7.51 -1.75 8.78
N LEU A 186 7.51 -0.76 9.68
CA LEU A 186 6.40 0.16 9.88
C LEU A 186 6.89 1.60 9.76
N HIS A 187 6.50 2.27 8.69
CA HIS A 187 6.84 3.67 8.45
C HIS A 187 5.60 4.53 8.55
N ILE A 188 5.63 5.53 9.43
CA ILE A 188 4.56 6.48 9.61
C ILE A 188 5.14 7.88 9.41
N TRP A 189 4.66 8.55 8.38
CA TRP A 189 4.87 9.97 8.17
C TRP A 189 3.53 10.69 8.27
N ASN A 190 3.13 11.08 9.48
CA ASN A 190 1.81 11.68 9.65
C ASN A 190 1.72 12.67 10.81
N GLY A 191 1.27 13.89 10.53
CA GLY A 191 1.14 14.98 11.50
C GLY A 191 0.02 14.81 12.51
N ASN A 192 -0.99 13.99 12.19
CA ASN A 192 -2.20 13.86 13.00
C ASN A 192 -2.24 12.65 13.93
N LEU A 193 -1.23 11.77 13.88
CA LEU A 193 -1.15 10.62 14.79
C LEU A 193 -0.94 11.12 16.23
N GLU A 194 -1.89 10.84 17.12
CA GLU A 194 -1.93 11.32 18.50
C GLU A 194 -1.36 10.27 19.47
N ALA A 195 -1.65 8.99 19.25
CA ALA A 195 -1.13 7.91 20.08
C ALA A 195 -0.67 6.70 19.25
N LEU A 196 0.26 5.94 19.83
CA LEU A 196 0.55 4.58 19.42
C LEU A 196 -0.08 3.63 20.46
N PRO A 197 -0.68 2.51 20.03
CA PRO A 197 -1.39 1.59 20.92
C PRO A 197 -0.43 0.72 21.75
N GLU A 198 -0.87 0.26 22.92
CA GLU A 198 -0.09 -0.65 23.76
C GLU A 198 0.15 -2.01 23.11
N TRP A 199 -0.77 -2.46 22.23
CA TRP A 199 -0.61 -3.70 21.45
C TRP A 199 0.49 -3.62 20.37
N ILE A 200 1.25 -2.51 20.27
CA ILE A 200 2.42 -2.43 19.39
C ILE A 200 3.40 -3.59 19.63
N ASP A 201 3.43 -4.14 20.85
CA ASP A 201 4.22 -5.32 21.22
C ASP A 201 3.86 -6.60 20.45
N CYS A 202 2.70 -6.63 19.79
CA CYS A 202 2.27 -7.73 18.91
C CYS A 202 3.11 -7.78 17.61
N PHE A 203 3.79 -6.69 17.22
CA PHE A 203 4.73 -6.67 16.10
C PHE A 203 6.08 -7.31 16.45
N SER A 204 6.02 -8.59 16.86
CA SER A 204 7.18 -9.39 17.31
C SER A 204 8.23 -9.65 16.23
N SER A 205 7.94 -9.36 14.96
CA SER A 205 8.86 -9.48 13.82
C SER A 205 9.39 -8.13 13.32
N LEU A 206 9.02 -7.02 13.96
CA LEU A 206 9.41 -5.67 13.53
C LEU A 206 10.91 -5.48 13.69
N VAL A 207 11.57 -5.07 12.61
CA VAL A 207 13.02 -4.84 12.53
C VAL A 207 13.32 -3.36 12.35
N ASP A 208 12.47 -2.64 11.63
CA ASP A 208 12.66 -1.23 11.30
C ASP A 208 11.37 -0.43 11.52
N MET A 209 11.46 0.64 12.30
CA MET A 209 10.35 1.54 12.55
C MET A 209 10.78 2.98 12.34
N LYS A 210 9.98 3.71 11.57
CA LYS A 210 10.21 5.13 11.29
C LYS A 210 8.97 5.95 11.61
N LEU A 211 9.14 6.93 12.47
CA LEU A 211 8.17 7.96 12.81
C LEU A 211 8.69 9.30 12.29
N GLN A 212 7.97 9.93 11.37
CA GLN A 212 8.37 11.17 10.73
C GLN A 212 7.25 12.21 10.79
N CYS A 213 7.58 13.44 11.21
CA CYS A 213 6.60 14.54 11.33
C CYS A 213 5.33 14.16 12.11
N CYS A 214 5.46 13.32 13.15
CA CYS A 214 4.37 12.95 14.05
C CYS A 214 4.31 13.95 15.21
N ASP A 215 3.87 15.17 14.91
CA ASP A 215 3.94 16.29 15.87
C ASP A 215 2.96 16.19 17.02
N LYS A 216 1.82 15.51 16.80
CA LYS A 216 0.83 15.22 17.84
C LYS A 216 1.17 14.00 18.69
N LEU A 217 2.09 13.15 18.26
CA LEU A 217 2.51 11.97 19.01
C LEU A 217 3.42 12.41 20.15
N THR A 218 2.88 12.34 21.37
CA THR A 218 3.54 12.92 22.55
C THR A 218 4.31 11.93 23.38
N SER A 219 4.07 10.62 23.28
CA SER A 219 4.79 9.59 24.05
C SER A 219 4.83 8.26 23.31
N LEU A 220 5.75 7.37 23.72
CA LEU A 220 5.75 5.96 23.30
C LEU A 220 4.99 5.09 24.33
N PRO A 221 4.19 4.09 23.90
CA PRO A 221 3.55 3.13 24.79
C PRO A 221 4.57 2.20 25.46
N GLU A 222 4.20 1.56 26.58
CA GLU A 222 5.08 0.62 27.29
C GLU A 222 5.41 -0.62 26.45
N GLY A 223 4.53 -0.99 25.50
CA GLY A 223 4.74 -2.08 24.55
C GLY A 223 6.07 -2.01 23.76
N PHE A 224 6.68 -0.83 23.58
CA PHE A 224 7.99 -0.70 22.92
C PHE A 224 9.09 -1.52 23.58
N ARG A 225 9.05 -1.72 24.90
CA ARG A 225 10.02 -2.54 25.65
C ARG A 225 10.07 -4.00 25.17
N LYS A 226 8.98 -4.49 24.58
CA LYS A 226 8.84 -5.89 24.13
C LYS A 226 9.22 -6.07 22.67
N LEU A 227 9.50 -4.99 21.93
CA LEU A 227 9.97 -5.03 20.54
C LEU A 227 11.44 -5.47 20.49
N THR A 228 11.70 -6.73 20.82
CA THR A 228 13.06 -7.28 21.00
C THR A 228 13.80 -7.51 19.68
N LYS A 229 13.09 -7.61 18.55
CA LYS A 229 13.69 -7.72 17.21
C LYS A 229 13.89 -6.38 16.52
N LEU A 230 13.39 -5.29 17.10
CA LEU A 230 13.51 -3.96 16.52
C LEU A 230 14.98 -3.56 16.55
N ASN A 231 15.58 -3.50 15.36
CA ASN A 231 16.98 -3.19 15.17
C ASN A 231 17.18 -1.67 15.01
N GLU A 232 16.21 -1.02 14.38
CA GLU A 232 16.30 0.37 14.01
C GLU A 232 15.01 1.14 14.34
N LEU A 233 15.16 2.24 15.06
CA LEU A 233 14.09 3.20 15.34
C LEU A 233 14.54 4.61 14.92
N ARG A 234 13.82 5.20 13.96
CA ARG A 234 14.01 6.59 13.54
C ARG A 234 12.84 7.45 13.97
N ILE A 235 13.11 8.49 14.77
CA ILE A 235 12.16 9.52 15.17
C ILE A 235 12.66 10.84 14.57
N ILE A 236 11.98 11.33 13.54
CA ILE A 236 12.43 12.49 12.76
C ILE A 236 11.34 13.55 12.75
N SER A 237 11.67 14.74 13.23
CA SER A 237 10.75 15.89 13.24
C SER A 237 9.45 15.59 13.97
N CYS A 238 9.48 14.77 15.04
CA CYS A 238 8.31 14.49 15.87
C CYS A 238 8.43 15.32 17.16
N ARG A 239 7.82 16.50 17.23
CA ARG A 239 8.09 17.48 18.29
C ARG A 239 7.95 16.91 19.72
N GLY A 240 6.91 16.12 19.98
CA GLY A 240 6.66 15.50 21.29
C GLY A 240 7.69 14.42 21.63
N LEU A 241 7.84 13.43 20.74
CA LEU A 241 8.75 12.30 20.96
C LEU A 241 10.22 12.68 20.98
N THR A 242 10.64 13.67 20.18
CA THR A 242 12.06 14.00 20.04
C THR A 242 12.67 14.36 21.38
N LYS A 243 11.96 15.09 22.25
CA LYS A 243 12.47 15.44 23.59
C LYS A 243 12.48 14.23 24.52
N ARG A 244 11.45 13.40 24.49
CA ARG A 244 11.27 12.25 25.39
C ARG A 244 12.16 11.06 25.06
N CYS A 245 12.60 10.95 23.81
CA CYS A 245 13.45 9.87 23.32
C CYS A 245 14.91 10.30 23.14
N ARG A 246 15.28 11.54 23.47
CA ARG A 246 16.65 12.05 23.27
C ARG A 246 17.60 11.55 24.36
N GLY A 247 18.20 10.39 24.11
CA GLY A 247 19.25 9.82 24.94
C GLY A 247 18.79 9.45 26.36
N PRO A 248 19.72 9.05 27.25
CA PRO A 248 19.41 8.44 28.54
C PRO A 248 18.54 9.25 29.51
N ALA A 249 18.50 10.58 29.36
CA ALA A 249 17.69 11.46 30.21
C ALA A 249 16.24 11.60 29.72
N GLY A 250 15.91 11.08 28.53
CA GLY A 250 14.56 11.14 27.98
C GLY A 250 13.59 10.23 28.73
N GLU A 251 12.39 10.72 29.04
CA GLU A 251 11.36 9.97 29.77
C GLU A 251 10.97 8.63 29.12
N ASP A 252 10.99 8.56 27.79
CA ASP A 252 10.68 7.35 27.03
C ASP A 252 11.92 6.56 26.63
N TRP A 253 13.13 7.02 26.98
CA TRP A 253 14.38 6.34 26.61
C TRP A 253 14.44 4.90 27.13
N LEU A 254 13.98 4.66 28.35
CA LEU A 254 13.96 3.31 28.94
C LEU A 254 13.08 2.32 28.16
N LYS A 255 12.16 2.81 27.32
CA LYS A 255 11.29 2.02 26.46
C LYS A 255 11.99 1.57 25.17
N ILE A 256 13.07 2.24 24.78
CA ILE A 256 13.74 2.07 23.48
C ILE A 256 15.24 1.82 23.58
N GLN A 257 15.84 1.91 24.77
CA GLN A 257 17.28 1.73 25.00
C GLN A 257 17.83 0.36 24.59
N HIS A 258 16.97 -0.67 24.48
CA HIS A 258 17.35 -2.00 24.03
C HIS A 258 17.50 -2.09 22.49
N ILE A 259 17.05 -1.07 21.75
CA ILE A 259 17.12 -1.01 20.29
C ILE A 259 18.56 -0.62 19.88
N PRO A 260 19.25 -1.43 19.05
CA PRO A 260 20.64 -1.18 18.65
C PRO A 260 20.88 0.19 17.99
N LEU A 261 19.98 0.63 17.11
CA LEU A 261 20.11 1.89 16.38
C LEU A 261 18.89 2.79 16.63
N VAL A 262 19.06 3.80 17.48
CA VAL A 262 18.04 4.83 17.73
C VAL A 262 18.53 6.17 17.15
N ILE A 263 17.80 6.69 16.17
CA ILE A 263 18.08 7.99 15.55
C ILE A 263 16.95 8.95 15.88
N VAL A 264 17.27 10.01 16.62
CA VAL A 264 16.32 11.08 16.96
C VAL A 264 16.81 12.39 16.35
N LYS A 265 16.02 12.98 15.45
CA LYS A 265 16.35 14.24 14.76
C LYS A 265 15.18 15.23 14.83
N GLU A 266 15.46 16.51 15.00
CA GLU A 266 14.48 17.58 14.83
C GLU A 266 14.45 18.05 13.38
N LYS A 267 13.40 18.81 13.01
CA LYS A 267 13.34 19.49 11.71
C LYS A 267 14.40 20.59 11.71
N GLU A 268 15.39 20.52 10.81
CA GLU A 268 16.23 21.68 10.51
C GLU A 268 15.32 22.74 9.87
N LEU A 269 15.28 23.93 10.48
CA LEU A 269 14.58 25.09 9.96
C LEU A 269 15.50 25.73 8.91
N ASP A 270 15.31 25.39 7.64
CA ASP A 270 15.78 26.19 6.50
C ASP A 270 14.66 27.12 6.00
#